data_AF-W4VQ56-F1
#
_entry.id   AF-W4VQ56-F1
#
_cell.length_a   1.000
_cell.length_b   1.000
_cell.length_c   1.000
_cell.angle_alpha   90.00
_cell.angle_beta   90.00
_cell.angle_gamma   90.00
#
_symmetry.space_group_name_H-M   'P 1'
#
loop_
_entity.id
_entity.type
_entity.pdbx_description
1 polymer ?
#
loop_
_entity_poly.entity_id
_entity_poly.type
_entity_poly.pdbx_seq_one_letter_code
_entity_poly.pdbx_strand_id
1 'polypeptide(L)'
;MPLYVRAGSIVSIGPTIQYTSEGTSLPVEIHVYKGNDGSFLWYDDEGDNYNYEKGAYSTISLHWEDENNHLVIEARQGTYPSMKTSTE
;
A
#
# COMPACT_ATOMS: atom_id res chain seq x y z
N MET A 1 14.08 9.90 19.57
CA MET A 1 12.64 10.25 19.52
C MET A 1 11.84 8.97 19.74
N PRO A 2 10.96 8.88 20.75
CA PRO A 2 10.08 7.72 20.93
C PRO A 2 9.00 7.68 19.83
N LEU A 3 8.75 6.51 19.26
CA LEU A 3 7.73 6.25 18.25
C LEU A 3 7.03 4.94 18.59
N TYR A 4 5.70 4.92 18.50
CA TYR A 4 4.87 3.76 18.82
C TYR A 4 3.87 3.54 17.68
N VAL A 5 3.51 2.28 17.45
CA VAL A 5 2.53 1.87 16.43
C VAL A 5 1.30 1.29 17.12
N ARG A 6 0.10 1.61 16.62
CA ARG A 6 -1.17 1.12 17.17
C ARG A 6 -1.38 -0.34 16.76
N ALA A 7 -1.89 -1.17 17.67
CA ALA A 7 -2.39 -2.51 17.32
C ALA A 7 -3.47 -2.43 16.22
N GLY A 8 -3.44 -3.39 15.29
CA GLY A 8 -4.21 -3.40 14.04
C GLY A 8 -3.65 -2.53 12.91
N SER A 9 -2.50 -1.87 13.09
CA SER A 9 -1.92 -1.08 11.99
C SER A 9 -1.34 -2.01 10.92
N ILE A 10 -1.60 -1.68 9.66
CA ILE A 10 -0.96 -2.27 8.48
C ILE A 10 -0.11 -1.15 7.85
N VAL A 11 1.19 -1.39 7.68
CA VAL A 11 2.14 -0.41 7.16
C VAL A 11 2.88 -1.00 5.97
N SER A 12 2.82 -0.34 4.82
CA SER A 12 3.65 -0.67 3.65
C SER A 12 4.99 0.05 3.72
N ILE A 13 6.07 -0.71 3.51
CA ILE A 13 7.45 -0.19 3.54
C ILE A 13 8.12 -0.57 2.22
N GLY A 14 8.38 0.45 1.41
CA GLY A 14 9.14 0.29 0.17
C GLY A 14 10.65 0.14 0.42
N PRO A 15 11.41 -0.25 -0.60
CA PRO A 15 12.86 -0.30 -0.54
C PRO A 15 13.46 1.09 -0.33
N THR A 16 14.73 1.15 0.09
CA THR A 16 15.46 2.42 0.15
C THR A 16 15.64 2.97 -1.26
N ILE A 17 15.13 4.18 -1.50
CA ILE A 17 15.25 4.96 -2.73
C ILE A 17 15.73 6.37 -2.40
N GLN A 18 16.30 7.07 -3.38
CA GLN A 18 16.85 8.41 -3.25
C GLN A 18 15.82 9.50 -3.52
N TYR A 19 14.83 9.22 -4.37
CA TYR A 19 13.77 10.15 -4.74
C TYR A 19 12.47 9.39 -5.08
N THR A 20 11.32 10.04 -4.97
CA THR A 20 9.99 9.40 -5.02
C THR A 20 9.65 8.75 -6.36
N SER A 21 10.14 9.31 -7.47
CA SER A 21 9.94 8.77 -8.82
C SER A 21 11.03 7.77 -9.25
N GLU A 22 11.89 7.33 -8.33
CA GLU A 22 12.90 6.31 -8.62
C GLU A 22 12.21 4.97 -8.87
N GLY A 23 12.22 4.53 -10.13
CA GLY A 23 11.69 3.23 -10.51
C GLY A 23 12.50 2.11 -9.86
N THR A 24 11.84 1.30 -9.03
CA THR A 24 12.43 0.11 -8.40
C THR A 24 11.61 -1.14 -8.72
N SER A 25 12.27 -2.28 -8.88
CA SER A 25 11.63 -3.60 -8.99
C SER A 25 11.72 -4.41 -7.69
N LEU A 26 12.25 -3.81 -6.62
CA LEU A 26 12.36 -4.47 -5.33
C LEU A 26 10.98 -4.54 -4.65
N PRO A 27 10.75 -5.58 -3.84
CA PRO A 27 9.45 -5.83 -3.24
C PRO A 27 9.08 -4.78 -2.19
N VAL A 28 7.78 -4.70 -1.89
CA VAL A 28 7.26 -3.90 -0.78
C VAL A 28 6.94 -4.81 0.39
N GLU A 29 7.38 -4.45 1.59
CA GLU A 29 7.06 -5.18 2.80
C GLU A 29 5.74 -4.69 3.40
N ILE A 30 4.85 -5.61 3.79
CA ILE A 30 3.63 -5.31 4.54
C ILE A 30 3.83 -5.73 6.00
N HIS A 31 3.91 -4.74 6.89
CA HIS A 31 4.05 -4.93 8.32
C HIS A 31 2.68 -4.88 8.99
N VAL A 32 2.27 -5.99 9.60
CA VAL A 32 1.02 -6.08 10.35
C VAL A 32 1.34 -6.09 11.85
N TYR A 33 0.87 -5.07 12.56
CA TYR A 33 1.02 -4.94 14.00
C TYR A 33 -0.20 -5.51 14.70
N LYS A 34 -0.14 -6.79 15.10
CA LYS A 34 -1.24 -7.54 15.72
C LYS A 34 -1.79 -6.91 17.01
N GLY A 35 -2.93 -7.42 17.48
CA GLY A 35 -3.60 -7.09 18.72
C GLY A 35 -4.92 -6.33 18.55
N ASN A 36 -5.37 -6.11 17.32
CA ASN A 36 -6.70 -5.64 16.95
C ASN A 36 -6.91 -5.78 15.44
N ASP A 37 -8.15 -5.80 14.95
CA ASP A 37 -8.43 -5.73 13.52
C ASP A 37 -7.91 -4.43 12.90
N GLY A 38 -7.62 -4.51 11.61
CA GLY A 38 -6.94 -3.46 10.86
C GLY A 38 -7.48 -3.27 9.45
N SER A 39 -7.37 -2.07 8.91
CA SER A 39 -7.68 -1.80 7.50
C SER A 39 -6.76 -0.72 6.96
N PHE A 40 -6.29 -0.90 5.73
CA PHE A 40 -5.41 0.02 5.03
C PHE A 40 -5.76 0.04 3.54
N LEU A 41 -5.94 1.23 2.98
CA LEU A 41 -6.16 1.41 1.54
C LEU A 41 -4.84 1.87 0.93
N TRP A 42 -4.18 0.97 0.21
CA TRP A 42 -3.00 1.34 -0.58
C TRP A 42 -3.48 2.13 -1.80
N TYR A 43 -3.05 3.37 -1.93
CA TYR A 43 -3.30 4.24 -3.08
C TYR A 43 -2.04 4.41 -3.94
N ASP A 44 -2.20 4.46 -5.26
CA ASP A 44 -1.10 4.70 -6.21
C ASP A 44 -1.60 5.40 -7.49
N ASP A 45 -0.83 6.36 -8.02
CA ASP A 45 -1.11 7.13 -9.24
C ASP A 45 0.18 7.55 -9.96
N GLU A 46 0.08 8.49 -10.93
CA GLU A 46 1.25 8.98 -11.69
C GLU A 46 2.19 9.88 -10.85
N GLY A 47 1.72 10.43 -9.74
CA GLY A 47 2.52 11.23 -8.80
C GLY A 47 2.96 12.63 -9.27
N ASP A 48 2.73 13.01 -10.53
CA ASP A 48 3.25 14.25 -11.12
C ASP A 48 2.21 15.14 -11.82
N ASN A 49 0.94 14.75 -11.81
CA ASN A 49 -0.13 15.45 -12.53
C ASN A 49 -1.52 15.31 -11.87
N TYR A 50 -2.56 15.84 -12.51
CA TYR A 50 -3.95 15.90 -11.99
C TYR A 50 -4.90 14.83 -12.58
N ASN A 51 -4.38 13.79 -13.23
CA ASN A 51 -5.25 12.78 -13.84
C ASN A 51 -6.02 11.95 -12.80
N TYR A 52 -5.56 11.90 -11.54
CA TYR A 52 -6.31 11.29 -10.45
C TYR A 52 -7.70 11.91 -10.27
N GLU A 53 -7.88 13.20 -10.57
CA GLU A 53 -9.18 13.89 -10.53
C GLU A 53 -10.16 13.34 -11.58
N LYS A 54 -9.62 12.67 -12.61
CA LYS A 54 -10.37 12.02 -13.68
C LYS A 54 -10.44 10.50 -13.50
N GLY A 55 -10.00 9.98 -12.35
CA GLY A 55 -10.03 8.55 -12.02
C GLY A 55 -8.79 7.76 -12.41
N ALA A 56 -7.70 8.41 -12.86
CA ALA A 56 -6.44 7.72 -13.17
C ALA A 56 -5.62 7.50 -11.89
N TYR A 57 -6.01 6.49 -11.12
CA TYR A 57 -5.30 5.99 -9.96
C TYR A 57 -5.72 4.53 -9.72
N SER A 58 -5.02 3.85 -8.82
CA SER A 58 -5.39 2.52 -8.37
C SER A 58 -5.41 2.43 -6.86
N THR A 59 -6.22 1.51 -6.35
CA THR A 59 -6.26 1.17 -4.93
C THR A 59 -6.23 -0.32 -4.68
N ILE A 60 -5.67 -0.74 -3.55
CA ILE A 60 -5.73 -2.11 -3.03
C ILE A 60 -6.16 -2.04 -1.58
N SER A 61 -7.29 -2.64 -1.23
CA SER A 61 -7.73 -2.74 0.17
C SER A 61 -6.99 -3.88 0.85
N LEU A 62 -6.43 -3.60 2.02
CA LEU A 62 -5.82 -4.59 2.91
C LEU A 62 -6.64 -4.63 4.20
N HIS A 63 -7.05 -5.83 4.60
CA HIS A 63 -7.80 -6.06 5.84
C HIS A 63 -7.07 -7.08 6.70
N TRP A 64 -6.85 -6.73 7.96
CA TRP A 64 -6.30 -7.63 8.96
C TRP A 64 -7.40 -8.08 9.91
N GLU A 65 -7.60 -9.38 9.98
CA GLU A 65 -8.47 -10.05 10.95
C GLU A 65 -7.60 -10.67 12.04
N ASP A 66 -7.59 -10.05 13.23
CA ASP A 66 -6.61 -10.38 14.28
C ASP A 66 -6.87 -11.76 14.89
N GLU A 67 -8.14 -12.08 15.16
CA GLU A 67 -8.54 -13.36 15.72
C GLU A 67 -8.14 -14.53 14.80
N ASN A 68 -8.31 -14.35 13.48
CA ASN A 68 -8.03 -15.37 12.48
C ASN A 68 -6.57 -15.38 12.01
N ASN A 69 -5.77 -14.39 12.42
CA ASN A 69 -4.43 -14.13 11.91
C ASN A 69 -4.39 -14.04 10.37
N HIS A 70 -5.39 -13.40 9.78
CA HIS A 70 -5.57 -13.37 8.33
C HIS A 70 -5.39 -11.96 7.80
N LEU A 71 -4.41 -11.80 6.89
CA LEU A 71 -4.29 -10.62 6.06
C LEU A 71 -4.97 -10.90 4.71
N VAL A 72 -6.04 -10.17 4.43
CA VAL A 72 -6.71 -10.19 3.14
C VAL A 72 -6.18 -9.04 2.30
N ILE A 73 -5.71 -9.35 1.09
CA ILE A 73 -5.29 -8.37 0.09
C ILE A 73 -6.30 -8.47 -1.06
N GLU A 74 -7.12 -7.44 -1.23
CA GLU A 74 -8.17 -7.44 -2.24
C GLU A 74 -7.63 -7.24 -3.66
N ALA A 75 -8.49 -7.51 -4.65
CA ALA A 75 -8.17 -7.21 -6.03
C ALA A 75 -8.02 -5.70 -6.23
N ARG A 76 -6.93 -5.31 -6.91
CA ARG A 76 -6.67 -3.91 -7.29
C ARG A 76 -7.85 -3.33 -8.06
N GLN A 77 -8.28 -2.14 -7.65
CA GLN A 77 -9.31 -1.33 -8.30
C GLN A 77 -8.66 -0.14 -8.99
N GLY A 78 -9.18 0.27 -10.15
CA GLY A 78 -8.64 1.39 -10.91
C GLY A 78 -7.34 1.08 -11.65
N THR A 79 -6.94 2.00 -12.52
CA THR A 79 -5.73 1.94 -13.35
C THR A 79 -5.25 3.34 -13.67
N TYR A 80 -3.97 3.47 -14.00
CA TYR A 80 -3.39 4.73 -14.50
C TYR A 80 -2.29 4.43 -15.55
N PRO A 81 -1.92 5.41 -16.40
CA PRO A 81 -0.86 5.24 -17.40
C PRO A 81 0.46 4.76 -16.78
N SER A 82 1.13 3.80 -17.42
CA SER A 82 2.40 3.24 -16.96
C SER A 82 2.37 2.47 -15.61
N MET A 83 1.18 2.19 -15.07
CA MET A 83 1.03 1.35 -13.88
C MET A 83 1.64 -0.04 -14.10
N LYS A 84 2.40 -0.53 -13.12
CA LYS A 84 2.96 -1.89 -13.15
C LYS A 84 1.85 -2.93 -13.09
N THR A 85 1.98 -3.96 -13.93
CA THR A 85 1.02 -5.07 -13.97
C THR A 85 1.15 -5.99 -12.75
N SER A 86 2.36 -6.12 -12.19
CA SER A 86 2.67 -6.92 -11.01
C SER A 86 3.53 -6.14 -10.02
N THR A 87 3.29 -6.40 -8.73
CA THR A 87 4.09 -5.95 -7.59
C THR A 87 4.41 -7.17 -6.75
N GLU A 88 5.68 -7.36 -6.40
CA GLU A 88 6.18 -8.44 -5.54
C GLU A 88 6.31 -7.99 -4.09
#